data_AF-A0A959ZYL7-F1
#
_entry.id   AF-A0A959ZYL7-F1
#
_cell.length_a   1.000
_cell.length_b   1.000
_cell.length_c   1.000
_cell.angle_alpha   90.00
_cell.angle_beta   90.00
_cell.angle_gamma   90.00
#
_symmetry.space_group_name_H-M   'P 1'
#
loop_
_entity.id
_entity.type
_entity.pdbx_description
1 polymer ?
#
loop_
_entity_poly.entity_id
_entity_poly.type
_entity_poly.pdbx_seq_one_letter_code
_entity_poly.pdbx_strand_id
1 'polypeptide(L)'
;MTRRDAATGVRVGTASWTDPEFVKAGWYPDDVKNDAEGRLRHYASRFTMVEVNASFYAIPALGTVETWVERTPPGFRFHVKAHQVVSGHPSDPRRLPEPLRGLPFEADARGRIRRPGRGLRDAVIDAMLEALGPMRDAGMLGAVLLQLPPYVAEGEAQRAEVERIVRRFAPVRVAVEFRHRSWVAPAARERTMDMLGQNDASYVCVDAPRLDAASAMPPIAEVTSPGLAYVRLHGRNAATWHAGKTVAERFDHHYTEAELEEWVDPVLRMAERAQEVAVVFNNNSRDYAPRNAEDFRAMLDRRAPEG
;
A
#
# COMPACT_ATOMS: atom_id res chain seq x y z
N MET A 1 -15.88 4.66 11.04
CA MET A 1 -16.30 4.05 9.76
C MET A 1 -17.53 4.81 9.28
N THR A 2 -17.59 5.27 8.03
CA THR A 2 -18.82 5.94 7.55
C THR A 2 -19.95 4.91 7.40
N ARG A 3 -21.22 5.34 7.43
CA ARG A 3 -22.37 4.45 7.19
C ARG A 3 -22.23 3.68 5.87
N ARG A 4 -21.61 4.32 4.87
CA ARG A 4 -21.26 3.78 3.56
C ARG A 4 -20.27 2.63 3.64
N ASP A 5 -19.10 2.86 4.23
CA ASP A 5 -18.06 1.84 4.34
C ASP A 5 -18.53 0.67 5.24
N ALA A 6 -19.41 0.96 6.20
CA ALA A 6 -20.03 -0.06 7.05
C ALA A 6 -21.00 -0.97 6.27
N ALA A 7 -21.73 -0.42 5.31
CA ALA A 7 -22.70 -1.16 4.51
C ALA A 7 -22.01 -2.09 3.50
N THR A 8 -20.87 -1.68 2.94
CA THR A 8 -20.16 -2.45 1.91
C THR A 8 -18.97 -3.25 2.45
N GLY A 9 -18.43 -2.90 3.62
CA GLY A 9 -17.13 -3.43 4.08
C GLY A 9 -15.94 -2.91 3.27
N VAL A 10 -16.14 -1.95 2.35
CA VAL A 10 -15.11 -1.46 1.42
C VAL A 10 -14.66 -0.06 1.82
N ARG A 11 -13.34 0.15 1.87
CA ARG A 11 -12.72 1.46 2.06
C ARG A 11 -11.86 1.80 0.87
N VAL A 12 -12.05 2.99 0.33
CA VAL A 12 -11.33 3.47 -0.86
C VAL A 12 -10.54 4.72 -0.49
N GLY A 13 -9.31 4.82 -0.99
CA GLY A 13 -8.49 6.01 -0.88
C GLY A 13 -7.26 5.94 -1.78
N THR A 14 -6.25 6.75 -1.49
CA THR A 14 -5.07 6.92 -2.35
C THR A 14 -3.78 6.50 -1.67
N ALA A 15 -2.75 6.25 -2.49
CA ALA A 15 -1.40 5.94 -2.09
C ALA A 15 -0.58 7.22 -1.81
N SER A 16 -1.11 8.07 -0.94
CA SER A 16 -0.56 9.33 -0.39
C SER A 16 -1.70 10.34 -0.26
N TRP A 17 -1.64 11.22 0.74
CA TRP A 17 -2.40 12.48 0.74
C TRP A 17 -1.48 13.69 0.48
N THR A 18 -0.17 13.54 0.63
CA THR A 18 0.80 14.63 0.47
C THR A 18 1.41 14.70 -0.92
N ASP A 19 0.80 14.06 -1.92
CA ASP A 19 1.35 14.07 -3.28
C ASP A 19 1.34 15.49 -3.86
N PRO A 20 2.50 16.04 -4.28
CA PRO A 20 2.55 17.38 -4.86
C PRO A 20 1.70 17.53 -6.12
N GLU A 21 1.44 16.45 -6.86
CA GLU A 21 0.61 16.51 -8.06
C GLU A 21 -0.85 16.83 -7.74
N PHE A 22 -1.37 16.39 -6.58
CA PHE A 22 -2.73 16.72 -6.14
C PHE A 22 -2.86 18.22 -5.84
N VAL A 23 -1.81 18.81 -5.27
CA VAL A 23 -1.74 20.25 -4.99
C VAL A 23 -1.67 21.04 -6.30
N LYS A 24 -0.79 20.65 -7.23
CA LYS A 24 -0.63 21.32 -8.53
C LYS A 24 -1.87 21.25 -9.39
N ALA A 25 -2.58 20.12 -9.35
CA ALA A 25 -3.82 19.92 -10.09
C ALA A 25 -5.03 20.63 -9.46
N GLY A 26 -4.88 21.24 -8.26
CA GLY A 26 -5.95 21.97 -7.60
C GLY A 26 -6.99 21.10 -6.90
N TRP A 27 -6.66 19.85 -6.56
CA TRP A 27 -7.55 18.99 -5.78
C TRP A 27 -7.76 19.52 -4.36
N TYR A 28 -6.71 20.13 -3.78
CA TYR A 28 -6.79 20.82 -2.50
C TYR A 28 -7.28 22.27 -2.68
N PRO A 29 -8.27 22.71 -1.88
CA PRO A 29 -8.70 24.11 -1.85
C PRO A 29 -7.57 25.09 -1.52
N ASP A 30 -7.69 26.33 -2.01
CA ASP A 30 -6.63 27.34 -1.93
C ASP A 30 -6.23 27.73 -0.50
N ASP A 31 -7.16 27.66 0.44
CA ASP A 31 -6.96 27.96 1.86
C ASP A 31 -6.16 26.87 2.60
N VAL A 32 -6.21 25.62 2.12
CA VAL A 32 -5.49 24.49 2.75
C VAL A 32 -4.31 23.97 1.94
N LYS A 33 -4.15 24.33 0.66
CA LYS A 33 -3.15 23.73 -0.23
C LYS A 33 -1.70 23.84 0.27
N ASN A 34 -1.37 24.88 1.04
CA ASN A 34 -0.05 25.09 1.63
C ASN A 34 0.08 24.63 3.09
N ASP A 35 -1.02 24.20 3.71
CA ASP A 35 -1.05 23.73 5.10
C ASP A 35 -1.11 22.19 5.15
N ALA A 36 -0.06 21.57 5.67
CA ALA A 36 -0.01 20.11 5.79
C ALA A 36 -1.11 19.54 6.70
N GLU A 37 -1.51 20.28 7.73
CA GLU A 37 -2.61 19.88 8.61
C GLU A 37 -3.95 19.98 7.86
N GLY A 38 -4.24 21.14 7.29
CA GLY A 38 -5.42 21.40 6.49
C GLY A 38 -5.61 20.41 5.35
N ARG A 39 -4.53 20.03 4.65
CA ARG A 39 -4.58 18.97 3.63
C ARG A 39 -4.99 17.62 4.19
N LEU A 40 -4.45 17.19 5.32
CA LEU A 40 -4.84 15.90 5.93
C LEU A 40 -6.31 15.93 6.38
N ARG A 41 -6.77 17.03 7.00
CA ARG A 41 -8.18 17.20 7.40
C ARG A 41 -9.11 17.21 6.20
N HIS A 42 -8.74 17.93 5.15
CA HIS A 42 -9.48 17.94 3.88
C HIS A 42 -9.56 16.52 3.29
N TYR A 43 -8.44 15.81 3.19
CA TYR A 43 -8.39 14.44 2.69
C TYR A 43 -9.29 13.51 3.52
N ALA A 44 -9.21 13.59 4.86
CA ALA A 44 -9.98 12.75 5.76
C ALA A 44 -11.48 13.10 5.83
N SER A 45 -11.87 14.27 5.31
CA SER A 45 -13.29 14.60 5.07
C SER A 45 -13.86 13.87 3.83
N ARG A 46 -12.99 13.48 2.89
CA ARG A 46 -13.36 12.82 1.65
C ARG A 46 -13.25 11.32 1.80
N PHE A 47 -12.11 10.80 2.22
CA PHE A 47 -11.82 9.37 2.31
C PHE A 47 -11.74 8.90 3.76
N THR A 48 -11.89 7.59 3.97
CA THR A 48 -11.79 6.97 5.30
C THR A 48 -10.56 6.10 5.49
N MET A 49 -9.68 6.09 4.50
CA MET A 49 -8.39 5.43 4.55
C MET A 49 -7.33 6.20 3.75
N VAL A 50 -6.07 6.00 4.10
CA VAL A 50 -4.92 6.39 3.27
C VAL A 50 -3.78 5.37 3.37
N GLU A 51 -3.05 5.18 2.28
CA GLU A 51 -1.78 4.45 2.30
C GLU A 51 -0.62 5.44 2.46
N VAL A 52 0.11 5.33 3.57
CA VAL A 52 1.26 6.16 3.94
C VAL A 52 2.51 5.64 3.23
N ASN A 53 2.98 6.36 2.23
CA ASN A 53 4.19 6.01 1.48
C ASN A 53 5.48 6.64 2.04
N ALA A 54 5.39 7.71 2.84
CA ALA A 54 6.56 8.37 3.41
C ALA A 54 7.43 7.42 4.26
N SER A 55 6.78 6.46 4.95
CA SER A 55 7.42 5.42 5.76
C SER A 55 8.36 4.50 4.97
N PHE A 56 8.17 4.40 3.64
CA PHE A 56 9.08 3.68 2.77
C PHE A 56 10.49 4.28 2.78
N TYR A 57 10.62 5.59 2.96
CA TYR A 57 11.88 6.31 2.88
C TYR A 57 12.52 6.64 4.23
N ALA A 58 11.69 6.80 5.27
CA ALA A 58 12.12 7.11 6.63
C ALA A 58 11.08 6.59 7.62
N ILE A 59 11.52 6.03 8.74
CA ILE A 59 10.60 5.67 9.83
C ILE A 59 9.99 6.98 10.38
N PRO A 60 8.65 7.10 10.46
CA PRO A 60 8.02 8.32 10.94
C PRO A 60 8.37 8.53 12.42
N ALA A 61 8.51 9.80 12.83
CA ALA A 61 8.66 10.13 14.25
C ALA A 61 7.34 9.86 14.99
N LEU A 62 7.44 9.46 16.26
CA LEU A 62 6.28 9.13 17.10
C LEU A 62 5.25 10.29 17.12
N GLY A 63 5.70 11.51 17.42
CA GLY A 63 4.84 12.70 17.44
C GLY A 63 4.16 13.01 16.10
N THR A 64 4.79 12.65 14.98
CA THR A 64 4.15 12.78 13.65
C THR A 64 2.98 11.80 13.51
N VAL A 65 3.13 10.57 14.01
CA VAL A 65 2.08 9.55 13.97
C VAL A 65 0.93 9.90 14.91
N GLU A 66 1.22 10.39 16.12
CA GLU A 66 0.22 10.93 17.06
C GLU A 66 -0.60 12.05 16.40
N THR A 67 0.10 13.00 15.78
CA THR A 67 -0.52 14.11 15.06
C THR A 67 -1.43 13.64 13.92
N TRP A 68 -1.06 12.56 13.19
CA TRP A 68 -1.93 12.00 12.15
C TRP A 68 -3.20 11.38 12.71
N VAL A 69 -3.09 10.68 13.84
CA VAL A 69 -4.24 10.11 14.57
C VAL A 69 -5.18 11.23 15.03
N GLU A 70 -4.68 12.27 15.68
CA GLU A 70 -5.48 13.39 16.19
C GLU A 70 -6.20 14.19 15.09
N ARG A 71 -5.61 14.27 13.89
CA ARG A 71 -6.12 15.08 12.78
C ARG A 71 -7.11 14.34 11.89
N THR A 72 -7.38 13.06 12.15
CA THR A 72 -8.31 12.25 11.35
C THR A 72 -9.48 11.73 12.19
N PRO A 73 -10.67 11.51 11.60
CA PRO A 73 -11.83 11.05 12.36
C PRO A 73 -11.64 9.64 12.96
N PRO A 74 -12.32 9.32 14.07
CA PRO A 74 -12.33 7.98 14.64
C PRO A 74 -12.69 6.89 13.61
N GLY A 75 -11.88 5.83 13.57
CA GLY A 75 -12.05 4.72 12.64
C GLY A 75 -11.62 5.03 11.20
N PHE A 76 -10.89 6.12 10.96
CA PHE A 76 -10.06 6.30 9.77
C PHE A 76 -8.92 5.25 9.77
N ARG A 77 -8.55 4.73 8.60
CA ARG A 77 -7.57 3.66 8.44
C ARG A 77 -6.27 4.17 7.82
N PHE A 78 -5.15 3.86 8.46
CA PHE A 78 -3.83 4.05 7.88
C PHE A 78 -3.24 2.71 7.50
N HIS A 79 -2.89 2.54 6.22
CA HIS A 79 -2.05 1.45 5.75
C HIS A 79 -0.64 2.00 5.56
N VAL A 80 0.37 1.41 6.19
CA VAL A 80 1.71 2.02 6.24
C VAL A 80 2.68 1.20 5.42
N LYS A 81 3.35 1.82 4.45
CA LYS A 81 4.33 1.10 3.63
C LYS A 81 5.57 0.72 4.46
N ALA A 82 5.98 -0.53 4.37
CA ALA A 82 7.19 -1.02 5.01
C ALA A 82 8.41 -0.23 4.52
N HIS A 83 9.36 0.06 5.42
CA HIS A 83 10.60 0.74 5.06
C HIS A 83 11.37 -0.06 3.97
N GLN A 84 12.06 0.65 3.08
CA GLN A 84 12.82 0.07 1.97
C GLN A 84 13.83 -1.03 2.39
N VAL A 85 14.41 -0.92 3.58
CA VAL A 85 15.27 -1.98 4.16
C VAL A 85 14.51 -3.29 4.38
N VAL A 86 13.27 -3.20 4.87
CA VAL A 86 12.44 -4.38 5.14
C VAL A 86 12.10 -5.10 3.84
N SER A 87 11.66 -4.36 2.83
CA SER A 87 11.33 -4.91 1.50
C SER A 87 12.56 -5.31 0.67
N GLY A 88 13.78 -4.97 1.10
CA GLY A 88 15.01 -5.25 0.36
C GLY A 88 15.24 -4.35 -0.85
N HIS A 89 14.60 -3.18 -0.91
CA HIS A 89 14.91 -2.15 -1.88
C HIS A 89 16.25 -1.47 -1.55
N PRO A 90 17.01 -0.99 -2.57
CA PRO A 90 18.23 -0.23 -2.33
C PRO A 90 17.95 1.01 -1.51
N SER A 91 18.67 1.19 -0.40
CA SER A 91 18.38 2.27 0.55
C SER A 91 19.62 2.99 1.04
N ASP A 92 19.50 4.28 1.34
CA ASP A 92 20.60 5.09 1.85
C ASP A 92 20.77 4.83 3.37
N PRO A 93 21.89 4.24 3.81
CA PRO A 93 22.09 3.93 5.24
C PRO A 93 22.07 5.18 6.12
N ARG A 94 22.36 6.38 5.58
CA ARG A 94 22.35 7.64 6.34
C ARG A 94 20.93 8.07 6.74
N ARG A 95 19.90 7.56 6.05
CA ARG A 95 18.48 7.82 6.37
C ARG A 95 17.95 6.95 7.50
N LEU A 96 18.70 5.94 7.93
CA LEU A 96 18.34 5.16 9.12
C LEU A 96 18.49 6.00 10.39
N PRO A 97 17.67 5.75 11.42
CA PRO A 97 17.93 6.22 12.78
C PRO A 97 19.35 5.83 13.22
N GLU A 98 20.00 6.71 13.97
CA GLU A 98 21.41 6.55 14.38
C GLU A 98 21.73 5.16 14.97
N PRO A 99 20.92 4.58 15.88
CA PRO A 99 21.21 3.27 16.47
C PRO A 99 21.26 2.13 15.44
N LEU A 100 20.59 2.29 14.30
CA LEU A 100 20.48 1.25 13.27
C LEU A 100 21.58 1.33 12.21
N ARG A 101 22.29 2.46 12.11
CA ARG A 101 23.30 2.70 11.05
C ARG A 101 24.51 1.77 11.13
N GLY A 102 24.83 1.26 12.32
CA GLY A 102 25.95 0.37 12.56
C GLY A 102 25.65 -1.13 12.34
N LEU A 103 24.40 -1.49 12.06
CA LEU A 103 24.03 -2.90 11.91
C LEU A 103 24.50 -3.46 10.54
N PRO A 104 24.88 -4.75 10.45
CA PRO A 104 25.50 -5.31 9.25
C PRO A 104 24.61 -5.30 8.00
N PHE A 105 25.19 -4.96 6.84
CA PHE A 105 24.58 -5.10 5.51
C PHE A 105 25.63 -5.19 4.40
N GLU A 106 25.25 -5.73 3.24
CA GLU A 106 26.04 -5.62 2.01
C GLU A 106 25.60 -4.36 1.23
N ALA A 107 26.58 -3.56 0.81
CA ALA A 107 26.36 -2.34 0.03
C ALA A 107 26.48 -2.59 -1.49
N ASP A 108 25.77 -1.79 -2.29
CA ASP A 108 26.04 -1.67 -3.72
C ASP A 108 27.20 -0.71 -4.02
N ALA A 109 27.58 -0.58 -5.30
CA ALA A 109 28.66 0.29 -5.75
C ALA A 109 28.46 1.79 -5.43
N ARG A 110 27.24 2.20 -5.03
CA ARG A 110 26.90 3.57 -4.62
C ARG A 110 26.79 3.71 -3.09
N GLY A 111 27.20 2.69 -2.34
CA GLY A 111 27.12 2.68 -0.88
C GLY A 111 25.71 2.50 -0.33
N ARG A 112 24.73 2.12 -1.16
CA ARG A 112 23.35 1.86 -0.69
C ARG A 112 23.27 0.44 -0.16
N ILE A 113 22.45 0.25 0.88
CA ILE A 113 22.11 -1.08 1.40
C ILE A 113 21.47 -1.89 0.27
N ARG A 114 22.07 -3.03 -0.10
CA ARG A 114 21.57 -3.94 -1.13
C ARG A 114 21.08 -5.26 -0.54
N ARG A 115 21.79 -5.81 0.44
CA ARG A 115 21.34 -6.96 1.24
C ARG A 115 21.44 -6.63 2.71
N PRO A 116 20.35 -6.18 3.35
CA PRO A 116 20.37 -5.93 4.78
C PRO A 116 20.58 -7.25 5.53
N GLY A 117 21.44 -7.23 6.54
CA GLY A 117 21.53 -8.36 7.47
C GLY A 117 20.22 -8.56 8.22
N ARG A 118 19.98 -9.78 8.69
CA ARG A 118 18.78 -10.11 9.46
C ARG A 118 18.57 -9.17 10.65
N GLY A 119 19.62 -8.94 11.45
CA GLY A 119 19.54 -8.04 12.61
C GLY A 119 19.17 -6.60 12.24
N LEU A 120 19.67 -6.07 11.13
CA LEU A 120 19.27 -4.76 10.63
C LEU A 120 17.79 -4.74 10.23
N ARG A 121 17.35 -5.76 9.48
CA ARG A 121 15.96 -5.85 9.04
C ARG A 121 15.00 -5.95 10.24
N ASP A 122 15.34 -6.77 11.24
CA ASP A 122 14.53 -6.95 12.44
C ASP A 122 14.46 -5.67 13.28
N ALA A 123 15.59 -5.00 13.49
CA ALA A 123 15.63 -3.74 14.23
C ALA A 123 14.86 -2.61 13.52
N VAL A 124 14.84 -2.58 12.18
CA VAL A 124 13.98 -1.64 11.42
C VAL A 124 12.50 -1.98 11.59
N ILE A 125 12.12 -3.26 11.60
CA ILE A 125 10.73 -3.67 11.88
C ILE A 125 10.32 -3.23 13.28
N ASP A 126 11.18 -3.44 14.28
CA ASP A 126 10.91 -3.06 15.67
C ASP A 126 10.70 -1.55 15.82
N ALA A 127 11.60 -0.75 15.22
CA ALA A 127 11.46 0.71 15.22
C ALA A 127 10.20 1.18 14.50
N MET A 128 9.76 0.48 13.43
CA MET A 128 8.48 0.76 12.79
C MET A 128 7.30 0.43 13.71
N LEU A 129 7.30 -0.73 14.37
CA LEU A 129 6.22 -1.14 15.28
C LEU A 129 6.07 -0.16 16.46
N GLU A 130 7.18 0.33 16.98
CA GLU A 130 7.20 1.38 18.03
C GLU A 130 6.59 2.69 17.50
N ALA A 131 7.08 3.19 16.36
CA ALA A 131 6.60 4.43 15.77
C ALA A 131 5.09 4.38 15.42
N LEU A 132 4.58 3.22 15.04
CA LEU A 132 3.17 3.00 14.69
C LEU A 132 2.27 2.69 15.89
N GLY A 133 2.83 2.61 17.10
CA GLY A 133 2.10 2.37 18.35
C GLY A 133 0.85 3.24 18.50
N PRO A 134 0.93 4.58 18.36
CA PRO A 134 -0.24 5.46 18.50
C PRO A 134 -1.39 5.12 17.54
N MET A 135 -1.08 4.79 16.28
CA MET A 135 -2.11 4.35 15.32
C MET A 135 -2.71 3.00 15.70
N ARG A 136 -1.90 2.07 16.18
CA ARG A 136 -2.36 0.74 16.61
C ARG A 136 -3.28 0.88 17.82
N ASP A 137 -2.87 1.66 18.82
CA ASP A 137 -3.59 1.80 20.08
C ASP A 137 -4.89 2.57 19.89
N ALA A 138 -4.95 3.51 18.93
CA ALA A 138 -6.19 4.14 18.47
C ALA A 138 -7.07 3.23 17.60
N GLY A 139 -6.62 2.01 17.29
CA GLY A 139 -7.31 1.07 16.40
C GLY A 139 -7.41 1.57 14.96
N MET A 140 -6.49 2.42 14.50
CA MET A 140 -6.47 3.06 13.18
C MET A 140 -5.43 2.46 12.22
N LEU A 141 -4.48 1.68 12.73
CA LEU A 141 -3.53 0.94 11.90
C LEU A 141 -4.24 -0.23 11.19
N GLY A 142 -4.36 -0.16 9.87
CA GLY A 142 -4.99 -1.21 9.05
C GLY A 142 -4.03 -2.36 8.74
N ALA A 143 -2.93 -2.07 8.07
CA ALA A 143 -1.87 -3.04 7.76
C ALA A 143 -0.54 -2.35 7.45
N VAL A 144 0.54 -3.11 7.53
CA VAL A 144 1.83 -2.74 6.93
C VAL A 144 1.89 -3.28 5.50
N LEU A 145 2.07 -2.42 4.50
CA LEU A 145 2.26 -2.83 3.11
C LEU A 145 3.72 -3.24 2.86
N LEU A 146 3.95 -4.53 2.66
CA LEU A 146 5.21 -5.10 2.19
C LEU A 146 5.20 -5.25 0.66
N GLN A 147 5.55 -4.17 -0.04
CA GLN A 147 5.76 -4.24 -1.49
C GLN A 147 7.17 -4.75 -1.80
N LEU A 148 7.27 -5.90 -2.48
CA LEU A 148 8.56 -6.47 -2.90
C LEU A 148 9.08 -5.83 -4.19
N PRO A 149 10.41 -5.79 -4.39
CA PRO A 149 10.99 -5.35 -5.65
C PRO A 149 10.68 -6.29 -6.81
N PRO A 150 10.64 -5.80 -8.06
CA PRO A 150 10.32 -6.62 -9.23
C PRO A 150 11.38 -7.69 -9.56
N TYR A 151 12.59 -7.58 -9.01
CA TYR A 151 13.66 -8.58 -9.20
C TYR A 151 13.62 -9.71 -8.16
N VAL A 152 12.67 -9.70 -7.21
CA VAL A 152 12.46 -10.80 -6.27
C VAL A 152 11.52 -11.81 -6.91
N ALA A 153 12.09 -12.77 -7.60
CA ALA A 153 11.36 -13.93 -8.12
C ALA A 153 10.96 -14.88 -6.99
N GLU A 154 10.02 -15.76 -7.29
CA GLU A 154 9.56 -16.81 -6.39
C GLU A 154 10.65 -17.88 -6.26
N GLY A 155 10.81 -18.37 -5.04
CA GLY A 155 11.76 -19.41 -4.69
C GLY A 155 11.64 -19.74 -3.21
N GLU A 156 12.16 -20.90 -2.80
CA GLU A 156 12.03 -21.40 -1.43
C GLU A 156 12.62 -20.41 -0.40
N ALA A 157 13.84 -19.93 -0.63
CA ALA A 157 14.50 -18.96 0.25
C ALA A 157 13.75 -17.62 0.31
N GLN A 158 13.22 -17.14 -0.83
CA GLN A 158 12.47 -15.89 -0.88
C GLN A 158 11.13 -16.03 -0.15
N ARG A 159 10.44 -17.17 -0.30
CA ARG A 159 9.19 -17.47 0.40
C ARG A 159 9.39 -17.53 1.91
N ALA A 160 10.42 -18.26 2.36
CA ALA A 160 10.78 -18.34 3.77
C ALA A 160 11.11 -16.96 4.36
N GLU A 161 11.77 -16.08 3.61
CA GLU A 161 12.06 -14.73 4.07
C GLU A 161 10.80 -13.84 4.13
N VAL A 162 9.89 -13.93 3.15
CA VAL A 162 8.60 -13.22 3.20
C VAL A 162 7.80 -13.66 4.41
N GLU A 163 7.63 -14.97 4.61
CA GLU A 163 6.93 -15.54 5.76
C GLU A 163 7.52 -15.05 7.09
N ARG A 164 8.85 -15.04 7.19
CA ARG A 164 9.54 -14.55 8.39
C ARG A 164 9.29 -13.08 8.65
N ILE A 165 9.36 -12.23 7.62
CA ILE A 165 9.07 -10.79 7.74
C ILE A 165 7.62 -10.60 8.22
N VAL A 166 6.67 -11.30 7.61
CA VAL A 166 5.25 -11.28 7.99
C VAL A 166 5.11 -11.63 9.48
N ARG A 167 5.71 -12.74 9.92
CA ARG A 167 5.69 -13.16 11.33
C ARG A 167 6.33 -12.15 12.28
N ARG A 168 7.38 -11.43 11.85
CA ARG A 168 8.04 -10.43 12.70
C ARG A 168 7.17 -9.20 12.96
N PHE A 169 6.26 -8.86 12.05
CA PHE A 169 5.30 -7.78 12.24
C PHE A 169 4.15 -8.14 13.18
N ALA A 170 3.94 -9.43 13.49
CA ALA A 170 2.85 -9.85 14.36
C ALA A 170 2.89 -9.10 15.72
N PRO A 171 1.73 -8.66 16.25
CA PRO A 171 0.37 -8.93 15.77
C PRO A 171 -0.14 -7.96 14.68
N VAL A 172 0.69 -7.05 14.16
CA VAL A 172 0.29 -6.14 13.07
C VAL A 172 0.17 -6.92 11.76
N ARG A 173 -0.98 -6.79 11.10
CA ARG A 173 -1.25 -7.42 9.81
C ARG A 173 -0.34 -6.87 8.72
N VAL A 174 0.09 -7.74 7.81
CA VAL A 174 0.90 -7.37 6.64
C VAL A 174 0.11 -7.62 5.36
N ALA A 175 0.09 -6.62 4.48
CA ALA A 175 -0.37 -6.76 3.10
C ALA A 175 0.84 -6.92 2.19
N VAL A 176 0.97 -8.03 1.46
CA VAL A 176 2.14 -8.35 0.63
C VAL A 176 1.85 -8.08 -0.84
N GLU A 177 2.57 -7.14 -1.44
CA GLU A 177 2.52 -6.88 -2.88
C GLU A 177 3.72 -7.51 -3.58
N PHE A 178 3.47 -8.59 -4.32
CA PHE A 178 4.46 -9.18 -5.22
C PHE A 178 4.56 -8.36 -6.50
N ARG A 179 5.78 -8.23 -7.02
CA ARG A 179 6.08 -7.50 -8.26
C ARG A 179 6.80 -8.33 -9.31
N HIS A 180 6.75 -9.65 -9.16
CA HIS A 180 7.27 -10.60 -10.13
C HIS A 180 6.23 -11.73 -10.34
N ARG A 181 5.82 -11.96 -11.60
CA ARG A 181 4.71 -12.87 -11.95
C ARG A 181 4.92 -14.32 -11.54
N SER A 182 6.17 -14.74 -11.30
CA SER A 182 6.46 -16.10 -10.82
C SER A 182 5.76 -16.45 -9.51
N TRP A 183 5.47 -15.46 -8.64
CA TRP A 183 4.76 -15.69 -7.37
C TRP A 183 3.31 -16.17 -7.55
N VAL A 184 2.73 -15.85 -8.70
CA VAL A 184 1.33 -16.17 -9.06
C VAL A 184 1.24 -17.03 -10.33
N ALA A 185 2.37 -17.55 -10.81
CA ALA A 185 2.38 -18.53 -11.89
C ALA A 185 1.60 -19.78 -11.47
N PRO A 186 0.97 -20.53 -12.39
CA PRO A 186 0.12 -21.68 -12.06
C PRO A 186 0.78 -22.67 -11.08
N ALA A 187 2.07 -22.94 -11.25
CA ALA A 187 2.82 -23.86 -10.40
C ALA A 187 3.12 -23.34 -8.99
N ALA A 188 3.00 -22.03 -8.72
CA ALA A 188 3.41 -21.40 -7.47
C ALA A 188 2.27 -20.66 -6.74
N ARG A 189 1.17 -20.34 -7.43
CA ARG A 189 0.06 -19.54 -6.90
C ARG A 189 -0.52 -20.11 -5.62
N GLU A 190 -0.89 -21.38 -5.61
CA GLU A 190 -1.48 -22.06 -4.44
C GLU A 190 -0.57 -21.94 -3.22
N ARG A 191 0.71 -22.36 -3.36
CA ARG A 191 1.71 -22.23 -2.29
C ARG A 191 1.89 -20.78 -1.79
N THR A 192 1.73 -19.80 -2.66
CA THR A 192 1.83 -18.38 -2.29
C THR A 192 0.61 -17.93 -1.49
N MET A 193 -0.59 -18.29 -1.94
CA MET A 193 -1.82 -17.95 -1.22
C MET A 193 -1.90 -18.68 0.13
N ASP A 194 -1.49 -19.95 0.19
CA ASP A 194 -1.44 -20.73 1.42
C ASP A 194 -0.48 -20.14 2.44
N MET A 195 0.75 -19.81 2.02
CA MET A 195 1.75 -19.19 2.90
C MET A 195 1.22 -17.86 3.48
N LEU A 196 0.54 -17.04 2.68
CA LEU A 196 -0.06 -15.81 3.18
C LEU A 196 -1.21 -16.10 4.15
N GLY A 197 -2.11 -17.01 3.81
CA GLY A 197 -3.28 -17.33 4.62
C GLY A 197 -2.94 -17.96 5.97
N GLN A 198 -1.93 -18.85 6.01
CA GLN A 198 -1.42 -19.44 7.25
C GLN A 198 -0.83 -18.41 8.22
N ASN A 199 -0.48 -17.21 7.73
CA ASN A 199 0.14 -16.15 8.52
C ASN A 199 -0.76 -14.90 8.65
N ASP A 200 -2.06 -15.00 8.33
CA ASP A 200 -3.03 -13.88 8.30
C ASP A 200 -2.50 -12.65 7.53
N ALA A 201 -1.77 -12.87 6.44
CA ALA A 201 -1.27 -11.82 5.56
C ALA A 201 -2.21 -11.64 4.36
N SER A 202 -2.45 -10.39 3.97
CA SER A 202 -3.29 -10.06 2.81
C SER A 202 -2.45 -10.10 1.53
N TYR A 203 -2.87 -10.87 0.53
CA TYR A 203 -2.38 -10.73 -0.83
C TYR A 203 -2.86 -9.39 -1.39
N VAL A 204 -1.93 -8.58 -1.89
CA VAL A 204 -2.28 -7.34 -2.59
C VAL A 204 -2.61 -7.67 -4.03
N CYS A 205 -3.88 -7.52 -4.38
CA CYS A 205 -4.38 -7.62 -5.74
C CYS A 205 -3.93 -6.38 -6.52
N VAL A 206 -3.20 -6.57 -7.62
CA VAL A 206 -2.60 -5.47 -8.38
C VAL A 206 -3.34 -5.28 -9.69
N ASP A 207 -3.82 -4.07 -9.95
CA ASP A 207 -4.13 -3.63 -11.32
C ASP A 207 -2.94 -2.86 -11.89
N ALA A 208 -2.44 -3.32 -13.03
CA ALA A 208 -1.30 -2.79 -13.74
C ALA A 208 -1.50 -3.03 -15.26
N PRO A 209 -0.70 -2.39 -16.13
CA PRO A 209 -0.80 -2.60 -17.57
C PRO A 209 -0.63 -4.08 -17.94
N ARG A 210 -1.43 -4.56 -18.91
CA ARG A 210 -1.39 -5.94 -19.41
C ARG A 210 -0.20 -6.10 -20.37
N LEU A 211 0.99 -6.30 -19.81
CA LEU A 211 2.24 -6.44 -20.55
C LEU A 211 2.81 -7.85 -20.38
N ASP A 212 3.48 -8.36 -21.42
CA ASP A 212 4.33 -9.55 -21.28
C ASP A 212 5.68 -9.17 -20.64
N ALA A 213 5.62 -8.77 -19.38
CA ALA A 213 6.77 -8.40 -18.57
C ALA A 213 6.71 -9.11 -17.22
N ALA A 214 7.86 -9.54 -16.70
CA ALA A 214 7.92 -10.23 -15.41
C ALA A 214 7.32 -9.41 -14.27
N SER A 215 7.40 -8.08 -14.35
CA SER A 215 6.87 -7.15 -13.36
C SER A 215 5.44 -6.63 -13.60
N ALA A 216 4.81 -7.07 -14.69
CA ALA A 216 3.40 -6.80 -14.94
C ALA A 216 2.58 -7.89 -14.26
N MET A 217 2.01 -7.57 -13.11
CA MET A 217 1.20 -8.52 -12.34
C MET A 217 -0.18 -8.67 -12.99
N PRO A 218 -0.71 -9.90 -13.11
CA PRO A 218 -2.08 -10.11 -13.55
C PRO A 218 -3.09 -9.62 -12.48
N PRO A 219 -4.30 -9.18 -12.89
CA PRO A 219 -5.36 -8.71 -12.00
C PRO A 219 -6.05 -9.89 -11.29
N ILE A 220 -5.32 -10.55 -10.39
CA ILE A 220 -5.84 -11.68 -9.61
C ILE A 220 -6.55 -11.14 -8.38
N ALA A 221 -7.87 -11.36 -8.31
CA ALA A 221 -8.70 -11.05 -7.15
C ALA A 221 -8.71 -12.22 -6.18
N GLU A 222 -7.98 -12.12 -5.06
CA GLU A 222 -7.90 -13.17 -4.04
C GLU A 222 -7.98 -12.60 -2.62
N VAL A 223 -8.51 -13.42 -1.71
CA VAL A 223 -8.60 -13.12 -0.28
C VAL A 223 -7.84 -14.18 0.50
N THR A 224 -6.73 -13.79 1.10
CA THR A 224 -5.88 -14.66 1.93
C THR A 224 -6.01 -14.38 3.43
N SER A 225 -6.54 -13.21 3.82
CA SER A 225 -6.79 -12.85 5.22
C SER A 225 -8.28 -12.56 5.43
N PRO A 226 -8.95 -13.16 6.41
CA PRO A 226 -10.34 -12.85 6.74
C PRO A 226 -10.51 -11.45 7.34
N GLY A 227 -9.43 -10.85 7.87
CA GLY A 227 -9.49 -9.50 8.45
C GLY A 227 -9.37 -8.38 7.43
N LEU A 228 -8.68 -8.61 6.30
CA LEU A 228 -8.42 -7.58 5.30
C LEU A 228 -8.13 -8.18 3.92
N ALA A 229 -8.89 -7.76 2.91
CA ALA A 229 -8.49 -7.87 1.50
C ALA A 229 -7.90 -6.54 1.02
N TYR A 230 -6.99 -6.58 0.03
CA TYR A 230 -6.23 -5.40 -0.37
C TYR A 230 -6.09 -5.34 -1.90
N VAL A 231 -6.47 -4.21 -2.49
CA VAL A 231 -6.37 -3.92 -3.93
C VAL A 231 -5.54 -2.65 -4.15
N ARG A 232 -4.56 -2.68 -5.06
CA ARG A 232 -3.78 -1.50 -5.47
C ARG A 232 -3.91 -1.31 -6.98
N LEU A 233 -4.50 -0.17 -7.38
CA LEU A 233 -4.68 0.23 -8.77
C LEU A 233 -3.56 1.19 -9.17
N HIS A 234 -2.61 0.72 -9.98
CA HIS A 234 -1.42 1.49 -10.38
C HIS A 234 -1.59 2.25 -11.71
N GLY A 235 -2.72 2.10 -12.39
CA GLY A 235 -2.91 2.58 -13.75
C GLY A 235 -2.53 1.53 -14.81
N ARG A 236 -2.94 1.77 -16.06
CA ARG A 236 -2.75 0.85 -17.20
C ARG A 236 -1.91 1.45 -18.33
N ASN A 237 -1.13 2.50 -18.06
CA ASN A 237 -0.27 3.13 -19.05
C ASN A 237 0.91 2.22 -19.46
N ALA A 238 0.67 1.39 -20.47
CA ALA A 238 1.66 0.49 -21.06
C ALA A 238 2.86 1.22 -21.66
N ALA A 239 2.66 2.42 -22.20
CA ALA A 239 3.70 3.17 -22.92
C ALA A 239 4.82 3.65 -21.99
N THR A 240 4.47 4.07 -20.77
CA THR A 240 5.44 4.64 -19.81
C THR A 240 5.78 3.71 -18.66
N TRP A 241 5.10 2.56 -18.48
CA TRP A 241 5.32 1.65 -17.36
C TRP A 241 6.79 1.28 -17.11
N HIS A 242 7.54 1.04 -18.19
CA HIS A 242 8.98 0.76 -18.14
C HIS A 242 9.85 1.91 -18.64
N ALA A 243 9.32 2.73 -19.56
CA ALA A 243 10.06 3.79 -20.23
C ALA A 243 9.99 5.16 -19.52
N GLY A 244 9.07 5.34 -18.57
CA GLY A 244 8.88 6.57 -17.83
C GLY A 244 10.12 6.92 -17.02
N LYS A 245 10.57 8.16 -17.20
CA LYS A 245 11.72 8.77 -16.53
C LYS A 245 11.37 9.19 -15.11
N THR A 246 10.11 9.53 -14.86
CA THR A 246 9.59 9.89 -13.54
C THR A 246 8.54 8.90 -13.04
N VAL A 247 8.28 8.91 -11.73
CA VAL A 247 7.19 8.13 -11.10
C VAL A 247 5.83 8.57 -11.65
N ALA A 248 5.60 9.88 -11.79
CA ALA A 248 4.37 10.44 -12.34
C ALA A 248 4.10 9.94 -13.76
N GLU A 249 5.12 9.95 -14.63
CA GLU A 249 4.99 9.44 -16.01
C GLU A 249 4.58 7.96 -16.03
N ARG A 250 5.17 7.11 -15.18
CA ARG A 250 4.86 5.67 -15.14
C ARG A 250 3.44 5.36 -14.69
N PHE A 251 2.87 6.25 -13.89
CA PHE A 251 1.55 6.13 -13.28
C PHE A 251 0.54 7.11 -13.88
N ASP A 252 0.85 7.69 -15.04
CA ASP A 252 0.01 8.64 -15.78
C ASP A 252 -1.13 7.91 -16.49
N HIS A 253 -2.16 7.56 -15.72
CA HIS A 253 -3.35 6.89 -16.21
C HIS A 253 -4.57 7.38 -15.45
N HIS A 254 -5.53 7.96 -16.17
CA HIS A 254 -6.85 8.23 -15.63
C HIS A 254 -7.76 7.06 -16.00
N TYR A 255 -8.19 6.28 -15.01
CA TYR A 255 -9.06 5.13 -15.26
C TYR A 255 -10.38 5.60 -15.86
N THR A 256 -10.85 4.88 -16.87
CA THR A 256 -12.21 5.07 -17.40
C THR A 256 -13.24 4.33 -16.54
N GLU A 257 -14.52 4.72 -16.65
CA GLU A 257 -15.61 4.02 -15.95
C GLU A 257 -15.65 2.52 -16.30
N ALA A 258 -15.42 2.14 -17.56
CA ALA A 258 -15.36 0.74 -17.96
C ALA A 258 -14.21 -0.03 -17.29
N GLU A 259 -13.04 0.59 -17.14
CA GLU A 259 -11.89 -0.04 -16.46
C GLU A 259 -12.11 -0.16 -14.94
N LEU A 260 -12.80 0.81 -14.34
CA LEU A 260 -13.19 0.78 -12.93
C LEU A 260 -14.25 -0.30 -12.67
N GLU A 261 -15.24 -0.44 -13.55
CA GLU A 261 -16.32 -1.44 -13.45
C GLU A 261 -15.75 -2.88 -13.38
N GLU A 262 -14.62 -3.14 -14.05
CA GLU A 262 -13.93 -4.45 -13.96
C GLU A 262 -13.57 -4.85 -12.51
N TRP A 263 -13.40 -3.88 -11.60
CA TRP A 263 -13.04 -4.12 -10.20
C TRP A 263 -14.21 -4.04 -9.23
N VAL A 264 -15.37 -3.51 -9.63
CA VAL A 264 -16.54 -3.36 -8.74
C VAL A 264 -17.01 -4.72 -8.20
N ASP A 265 -17.38 -5.63 -9.10
CA ASP A 265 -17.88 -6.95 -8.68
C ASP A 265 -16.81 -7.80 -7.96
N PRO A 266 -15.53 -7.84 -8.41
CA PRO A 266 -14.47 -8.49 -7.62
C PRO A 266 -14.33 -7.94 -6.20
N VAL A 267 -14.35 -6.61 -6.02
CA VAL A 267 -14.22 -5.98 -4.71
C VAL A 267 -15.41 -6.31 -3.81
N LEU A 268 -16.64 -6.30 -4.34
CA LEU A 268 -17.83 -6.68 -3.58
C LEU A 268 -17.77 -8.16 -3.15
N ARG A 269 -17.32 -9.06 -4.03
CA ARG A 269 -17.09 -10.48 -3.66
C ARG A 269 -15.97 -10.66 -2.64
N MET A 270 -14.95 -9.79 -2.64
CA MET A 270 -13.94 -9.81 -1.58
C MET A 270 -14.54 -9.42 -0.23
N ALA A 271 -15.46 -8.45 -0.21
CA ALA A 271 -16.12 -8.00 1.01
C ALA A 271 -17.05 -9.06 1.64
N GLU A 272 -17.49 -10.05 0.87
CA GLU A 272 -18.20 -11.23 1.40
C GLU A 272 -17.26 -12.18 2.18
N ARG A 273 -15.95 -12.11 1.93
CA ARG A 273 -14.93 -13.04 2.47
C ARG A 273 -13.98 -12.40 3.48
N ALA A 274 -13.90 -11.07 3.52
CA ALA A 274 -13.05 -10.31 4.42
C ALA A 274 -13.86 -9.25 5.17
N GLN A 275 -13.49 -8.98 6.42
CA GLN A 275 -14.13 -7.95 7.25
C GLN A 275 -13.98 -6.53 6.67
N GLU A 276 -12.88 -6.28 5.96
CA GLU A 276 -12.60 -5.00 5.32
C GLU A 276 -11.90 -5.25 3.98
N VAL A 277 -12.23 -4.45 2.96
CA VAL A 277 -11.50 -4.40 1.69
C VAL A 277 -10.89 -3.02 1.53
N ALA A 278 -9.56 -2.92 1.50
CA ALA A 278 -8.86 -1.68 1.19
C ALA A 278 -8.61 -1.59 -0.33
N VAL A 279 -9.11 -0.54 -0.97
CA VAL A 279 -8.89 -0.24 -2.39
C VAL A 279 -8.09 1.05 -2.50
N VAL A 280 -6.87 0.94 -3.00
CA VAL A 280 -5.90 2.04 -3.04
C VAL A 280 -5.59 2.43 -4.47
N PHE A 281 -5.87 3.68 -4.81
CA PHE A 281 -5.46 4.28 -6.08
C PHE A 281 -4.03 4.83 -5.96
N ASN A 282 -3.13 4.34 -6.82
CA ASN A 282 -1.71 4.70 -6.87
C ASN A 282 -1.30 5.24 -8.25
N ASN A 283 -2.27 5.59 -9.10
CA ASN A 283 -2.10 6.28 -10.38
C ASN A 283 -1.91 7.81 -10.17
N ASN A 284 -0.96 8.21 -9.32
CA ASN A 284 -0.81 9.58 -8.81
C ASN A 284 -0.22 10.59 -9.82
N SER A 285 -0.62 10.53 -11.09
CA SER A 285 -0.39 11.65 -12.01
C SER A 285 -1.52 12.67 -11.85
N ARG A 286 -1.17 13.96 -11.78
CA ARG A 286 -2.14 15.07 -11.55
C ARG A 286 -3.03 14.75 -10.34
N ASP A 287 -4.35 14.89 -10.45
CA ASP A 287 -5.36 14.52 -9.46
C ASP A 287 -6.12 13.23 -9.83
N TYR A 288 -5.55 12.36 -10.68
CA TYR A 288 -6.27 11.17 -11.16
C TYR A 288 -6.59 10.16 -10.08
N ALA A 289 -5.65 9.88 -9.17
CA ALA A 289 -5.89 8.94 -8.07
C ALA A 289 -7.07 9.36 -7.17
N PRO A 290 -7.15 10.59 -6.63
CA PRO A 290 -8.29 10.97 -5.81
C PRO A 290 -9.60 11.06 -6.62
N ARG A 291 -9.58 11.49 -7.89
CA ARG A 291 -10.80 11.48 -8.72
C ARG A 291 -11.31 10.08 -9.00
N ASN A 292 -10.44 9.16 -9.42
CA ASN A 292 -10.84 7.76 -9.64
C ASN A 292 -11.28 7.08 -8.34
N ALA A 293 -10.72 7.46 -7.19
CA ALA A 293 -11.21 6.99 -5.89
C ALA A 293 -12.62 7.52 -5.58
N GLU A 294 -12.94 8.76 -5.92
CA GLU A 294 -14.30 9.32 -5.79
C GLU A 294 -15.28 8.63 -6.76
N ASP A 295 -14.88 8.42 -8.02
CA ASP A 295 -15.69 7.74 -9.04
C ASP A 295 -15.98 6.28 -8.66
N PHE A 296 -14.96 5.52 -8.27
CA PHE A 296 -15.10 4.12 -7.88
C PHE A 296 -16.01 3.96 -6.68
N ARG A 297 -15.92 4.87 -5.71
CA ARG A 297 -16.85 4.92 -4.59
C ARG A 297 -18.28 5.13 -5.06
N ALA A 298 -18.52 6.09 -5.97
CA ALA A 298 -19.85 6.32 -6.52
C ALA A 298 -20.40 5.07 -7.23
N MET A 299 -19.55 4.32 -7.92
CA MET A 299 -19.93 3.02 -8.54
C MET A 299 -20.34 1.99 -7.50
N LEU A 300 -19.57 1.84 -6.41
CA LEU A 300 -19.91 0.93 -5.32
C LEU A 300 -21.27 1.27 -4.70
N ASP A 301 -21.59 2.56 -4.52
CA ASP A 301 -22.88 2.98 -3.93
C ASP A 301 -24.07 2.65 -4.84
N ARG A 302 -23.91 2.78 -6.16
CA ARG A 302 -24.96 2.40 -7.12
C ARG A 302 -25.24 0.89 -7.13
N ARG A 303 -24.31 0.07 -6.60
CA ARG A 303 -24.38 -1.39 -6.58
C ARG A 303 -24.64 -1.97 -5.19
N ALA A 304 -24.43 -1.18 -4.13
CA ALA A 304 -24.82 -1.56 -2.79
C ALA A 304 -26.36 -1.70 -2.75
N PRO A 305 -26.92 -2.78 -2.18
CA PRO A 305 -28.35 -2.89 -1.98
C PRO A 305 -28.86 -1.65 -1.21
N GLU A 306 -30.01 -1.10 -1.59
CA GLU A 306 -30.71 -0.14 -0.74
C GLU A 306 -31.02 -0.86 0.58
N GLY A 307 -30.27 -0.52 1.63
CA GLY A 307 -30.46 -1.05 2.98
C GLY A 307 -31.71 -0.50 3.66
#